data_AF-A0A447N2Y2-F1
#
_entry.id   AF-A0A447N2Y2-F1
#
_cell.length_a   1.000
_cell.length_b   1.000
_cell.length_c   1.000
_cell.angle_alpha   90.00
_cell.angle_beta   90.00
_cell.angle_gamma   90.00
#
_symmetry.space_group_name_H-M   'P 1'
#
loop_
_entity.id
_entity.type
_entity.pdbx_description
1 polymer ?
#
loop_
_entity_poly.entity_id
_entity_poly.type
_entity_poly.pdbx_seq_one_letter_code
_entity_poly.pdbx_strand_id
1 'polypeptide(L)'
;MNCLLTVKKVDVTGTSKGKGFAGTVKRWNFRTQDATHGNSLSHRVPGSIGQNQTPGKVFKGKKMAGQMGNERVTVQSLDVVRVDAERNLLLVKGWCSGCNRLRPDR
;
A
#
# COMPACT_ATOMS: atom_id res chain seq x y z
N MET A 1 16.27 4.83 25.05
CA MET A 1 16.51 4.37 23.67
C MET A 1 17.87 3.66 23.48
N ASN A 2 18.51 3.16 24.54
CA ASN A 2 19.89 2.65 24.45
C ASN A 2 20.00 1.21 23.91
N CYS A 3 18.89 0.47 23.82
CA CYS A 3 18.87 -0.89 23.30
C CYS A 3 19.09 -1.00 21.78
N LEU A 4 18.98 0.11 21.03
CA LEU A 4 19.14 0.13 19.58
C LEU A 4 20.56 0.49 19.12
N LEU A 5 21.47 0.82 20.04
CA LEU A 5 22.84 1.25 19.71
C LEU A 5 23.67 0.14 19.04
N THR A 6 23.33 -1.12 19.27
CA THR A 6 24.04 -2.29 18.71
C THR A 6 23.29 -2.95 17.56
N VAL A 7 22.08 -2.49 17.24
CA VAL A 7 21.17 -3.14 16.30
C VAL A 7 21.41 -2.60 14.88
N LYS A 8 21.81 -3.49 13.97
CA LYS A 8 22.10 -3.14 12.57
C LYS A 8 20.85 -3.01 11.70
N LYS A 9 19.81 -3.79 11.98
CA LYS A 9 18.58 -3.88 11.19
C LYS A 9 17.34 -3.83 12.06
N VAL A 10 16.32 -3.12 11.60
CA VAL A 10 15.04 -2.97 12.30
C VAL A 10 13.86 -3.21 11.35
N ASP A 11 12.78 -3.77 11.90
CA ASP A 11 11.50 -3.85 11.23
C ASP A 11 10.61 -2.71 11.69
N VAL A 12 10.17 -1.86 10.76
CA VAL A 12 9.33 -0.70 11.06
C VAL A 12 7.91 -0.99 10.65
N THR A 13 6.99 -0.96 11.62
CA THR A 13 5.55 -1.13 11.38
C THR A 13 4.84 0.20 11.49
N GLY A 14 4.03 0.54 10.49
CA GLY A 14 3.23 1.77 10.46
C GLY A 14 1.93 1.58 9.68
N THR A 15 0.99 2.51 9.88
CA THR A 15 -0.28 2.52 9.14
C THR A 15 -0.09 3.24 7.81
N SER A 16 -0.27 2.54 6.70
CA SER A 16 -0.13 3.12 5.35
C SER A 16 -1.09 4.29 5.10
N LYS A 17 -0.68 5.26 4.27
CA LYS A 17 -1.55 6.37 3.89
C LYS A 17 -2.82 5.86 3.20
N GLY A 18 -3.98 6.26 3.70
CA GLY A 18 -5.27 5.98 3.07
C GLY A 18 -5.36 6.64 1.70
N LYS A 19 -5.83 5.91 0.70
CA LYS A 19 -6.07 6.39 -0.68
C LYS A 19 -7.57 6.43 -1.03
N GLY A 20 -8.45 6.24 -0.06
CA GLY A 20 -9.90 6.18 -0.24
C GLY A 20 -10.35 4.96 -1.03
N PHE A 21 -11.49 5.06 -1.70
CA PHE A 21 -11.99 4.04 -2.63
C PHE A 21 -11.19 4.10 -3.94
N ALA A 22 -10.53 3.00 -4.30
CA ALA A 22 -9.71 2.89 -5.48
C ALA A 22 -10.27 1.86 -6.46
N GLY A 23 -10.27 2.20 -7.75
CA GLY A 23 -10.57 1.28 -8.84
C GLY A 23 -9.52 0.15 -8.96
N THR A 24 -9.86 -0.90 -9.70
CA THR A 24 -9.04 -2.11 -9.85
C THR A 24 -7.64 -1.84 -10.43
N VAL A 25 -7.50 -0.87 -11.33
CA VAL A 25 -6.20 -0.48 -11.89
C VAL A 25 -5.26 0.04 -10.80
N LYS A 26 -5.73 0.96 -9.94
CA LYS A 26 -4.89 1.55 -8.88
C LYS A 26 -4.68 0.60 -7.69
N ARG A 27 -5.69 -0.21 -7.36
CA ARG A 27 -5.67 -1.11 -6.20
C ARG A 27 -4.88 -2.40 -6.45
N TRP A 28 -5.00 -2.96 -7.66
CA TRP A 28 -4.49 -4.30 -7.99
C TRP A 28 -3.60 -4.33 -9.23
N ASN A 29 -3.22 -3.17 -9.79
CA ASN A 29 -2.39 -3.06 -10.99
C ASN A 29 -2.98 -3.80 -12.21
N PHE A 30 -4.31 -3.78 -12.37
CA PHE A 30 -4.95 -4.33 -13.56
C PHE A 30 -4.57 -3.54 -14.81
N ARG A 31 -4.37 -4.23 -15.94
CA ARG A 31 -4.19 -3.59 -17.24
C ARG A 31 -5.51 -2.94 -17.69
N THR A 32 -5.42 -1.76 -18.29
CA THR A 32 -6.56 -1.08 -18.90
C THR A 32 -6.88 -1.68 -20.27
N GLN A 33 -8.13 -1.54 -20.70
CA GLN A 33 -8.51 -1.86 -22.07
C GLN A 33 -7.97 -0.79 -23.03
N ASP A 34 -8.07 -1.05 -24.32
CA ASP A 34 -7.60 -0.14 -25.36
C ASP A 34 -8.22 1.25 -25.20
N ALA A 35 -7.40 2.28 -25.38
CA ALA A 35 -7.85 3.68 -25.33
C ALA A 35 -8.53 4.11 -26.63
N THR A 36 -8.23 3.44 -27.73
CA THR A 36 -8.72 3.71 -29.09
C THR A 36 -9.29 2.42 -29.71
N HIS A 37 -9.70 2.47 -30.99
CA HIS A 37 -10.27 1.33 -31.73
C HIS A 37 -11.61 0.80 -31.19
N GLY A 38 -12.57 1.71 -30.97
CA GLY A 38 -13.98 1.34 -30.73
C GLY A 38 -14.35 1.05 -29.29
N ASN A 39 -13.43 1.21 -28.32
CA ASN A 39 -13.78 1.18 -26.90
C ASN A 39 -14.37 2.52 -26.46
N SER A 40 -15.65 2.54 -26.06
CA SER A 40 -16.36 3.79 -25.74
C SER A 40 -16.31 4.19 -24.27
N LEU A 41 -16.37 3.22 -23.35
CA LEU A 41 -16.58 3.49 -21.91
C LEU A 41 -15.77 2.57 -20.98
N SER A 42 -15.17 1.52 -21.53
CA SER A 42 -14.62 0.41 -20.76
C SER A 42 -13.11 0.49 -20.58
N HIS A 43 -12.49 1.66 -20.67
CA HIS A 43 -11.03 1.80 -20.60
C HIS A 43 -10.43 1.28 -19.28
N ARG A 44 -11.13 1.47 -18.15
CA ARG A 44 -10.62 1.15 -16.80
C ARG A 44 -11.48 0.14 -16.03
N VAL A 45 -12.37 -0.56 -16.73
CA VAL A 45 -13.24 -1.57 -16.10
C VAL A 45 -12.45 -2.86 -15.83
N PRO A 46 -12.81 -3.64 -14.79
CA PRO A 46 -12.10 -4.87 -14.43
C PRO A 46 -12.21 -6.02 -15.44
N GLY A 47 -13.03 -5.89 -16.48
CA GLY A 47 -13.34 -6.97 -17.42
C GLY A 47 -14.19 -8.06 -16.76
N SER A 48 -13.97 -9.32 -17.15
CA SER A 48 -14.76 -10.44 -16.63
C SER A 48 -14.48 -10.75 -15.15
N ILE A 49 -15.56 -10.94 -14.40
CA ILE A 49 -15.52 -11.25 -12.96
C ILE A 49 -15.67 -12.75 -12.66
N GLY A 50 -16.08 -13.57 -13.63
CA GLY A 50 -16.38 -14.99 -13.42
C GLY A 50 -16.56 -15.77 -14.73
N GLN A 51 -16.84 -17.07 -14.59
CA GLN A 51 -17.22 -17.96 -15.69
C GLN A 51 -18.76 -18.03 -15.79
N ASN A 52 -19.28 -18.57 -16.89
CA ASN A 52 -20.72 -18.69 -17.17
C ASN A 52 -21.38 -19.81 -16.32
N GLN A 53 -21.91 -20.87 -16.96
CA GLN A 53 -22.91 -21.76 -16.36
C GLN A 53 -22.41 -22.60 -15.17
N THR A 54 -21.13 -22.93 -15.10
CA THR A 54 -20.52 -23.58 -13.94
C THR A 54 -19.16 -22.95 -13.70
N PRO A 55 -18.89 -22.34 -12.53
CA PRO A 55 -19.61 -22.38 -11.25
C PRO A 55 -20.73 -21.32 -11.03
N GLY A 56 -21.09 -20.49 -12.02
CA GLY A 56 -22.22 -19.55 -11.92
C GLY A 56 -22.13 -18.49 -10.82
N LYS A 57 -20.94 -18.26 -10.26
CA LYS A 57 -20.70 -17.34 -9.14
C LYS A 57 -19.33 -16.68 -9.23
N VAL A 58 -19.18 -15.57 -8.51
CA VAL A 58 -17.87 -14.94 -8.30
C VAL A 58 -17.15 -15.62 -7.14
N PHE A 59 -15.88 -15.99 -7.34
CA PHE A 59 -15.07 -16.61 -6.29
C PHE A 59 -14.77 -15.63 -5.15
N LYS A 60 -14.72 -16.15 -3.91
CA LYS A 60 -14.28 -15.38 -2.74
C LYS A 60 -12.85 -14.90 -2.94
N GLY A 61 -12.58 -13.65 -2.57
CA GLY A 61 -11.25 -13.04 -2.76
C GLY A 61 -10.96 -12.57 -4.19
N LYS A 62 -11.94 -12.61 -5.11
CA LYS A 62 -11.78 -11.99 -6.43
C LYS A 62 -11.44 -10.50 -6.27
N LYS A 63 -10.32 -10.11 -6.86
CA LYS A 63 -9.80 -8.73 -6.82
C LYS A 63 -10.78 -7.77 -7.49
N MET A 64 -11.32 -6.82 -6.71
CA MET A 64 -12.27 -5.80 -7.16
C MET A 64 -11.92 -4.42 -6.58
N ALA A 65 -12.61 -3.38 -7.08
CA ALA A 65 -12.50 -2.03 -6.54
C ALA A 65 -12.87 -1.99 -5.05
N GLY A 66 -12.31 -1.04 -4.32
CA GLY A 66 -12.59 -0.87 -2.89
C GLY A 66 -11.57 0.01 -2.19
N GLN A 67 -11.67 0.10 -0.87
CA GLN A 67 -10.76 0.90 -0.06
C GLN A 67 -9.32 0.42 -0.22
N MET A 68 -8.40 1.37 -0.40
CA MET A 68 -6.96 1.13 -0.50
C MET A 68 -6.21 1.95 0.54
N GLY A 69 -5.24 1.32 1.22
CA GLY A 69 -4.45 1.94 2.28
C GLY A 69 -5.18 1.96 3.62
N ASN A 70 -4.62 2.67 4.60
CA ASN A 70 -5.04 2.59 6.01
C ASN A 70 -4.90 1.20 6.63
N GLU A 71 -4.01 0.39 6.03
CA GLU A 71 -3.67 -0.95 6.52
C GLU A 71 -2.29 -0.91 7.20
N ARG A 72 -2.08 -1.82 8.15
CA ARG A 72 -0.81 -2.00 8.85
C ARG A 72 0.21 -2.62 7.90
N VAL A 73 1.29 -1.89 7.60
CA VAL A 73 2.37 -2.33 6.73
C VAL A 73 3.67 -2.35 7.52
N THR A 74 4.34 -3.49 7.51
CA THR A 74 5.68 -3.66 8.06
C THR A 74 6.70 -3.62 6.93
N VAL A 75 7.65 -2.69 7.02
CA VAL A 75 8.83 -2.66 6.15
C VAL A 75 9.94 -3.38 6.91
N GLN A 76 10.40 -4.48 6.35
CA GLN A 76 11.35 -5.37 7.00
C GLN A 76 12.79 -4.99 6.67
N SER A 77 13.71 -5.32 7.58
CA SER A 77 15.15 -5.28 7.37
C SER A 77 15.69 -3.92 6.92
N LEU A 78 15.24 -2.84 7.57
CA LEU A 78 15.77 -1.50 7.31
C LEU A 78 17.08 -1.28 8.08
N ASP A 79 18.08 -0.69 7.40
CA ASP A 79 19.38 -0.40 7.99
C ASP A 79 19.31 0.87 8.86
N VAL A 80 19.85 0.78 10.08
CA VAL A 80 19.98 1.93 10.99
C VAL A 80 21.27 2.67 10.67
N VAL A 81 21.16 3.95 10.29
CA VAL A 81 22.32 4.79 9.92
C VAL A 81 22.94 5.41 11.16
N ARG A 82 22.10 5.98 12.04
CA ARG A 82 22.57 6.64 13.25
C ARG A 82 21.47 6.66 14.29
N VAL A 83 21.87 6.44 15.54
CA VAL A 83 21.03 6.63 16.73
C VAL A 83 21.53 7.86 17.45
N ASP A 84 20.66 8.85 17.65
CA ASP A 84 20.93 10.02 18.47
C ASP A 84 20.12 9.89 19.77
N ALA A 85 20.78 9.45 20.82
CA ALA A 85 20.16 9.18 22.12
C ALA A 85 19.80 10.46 22.88
N GLU A 86 20.49 11.57 22.64
CA GLU A 86 20.22 12.85 23.30
C GLU A 86 18.91 13.46 22.78
N ARG A 87 18.68 13.35 21.47
CA ARG A 87 17.49 13.90 20.81
C ARG A 87 16.35 12.90 20.66
N ASN A 88 16.55 11.64 21.07
CA ASN A 88 15.61 10.54 20.87
C ASN A 88 15.23 10.34 19.39
N LEU A 89 16.21 10.48 18.49
CA LEU A 89 16.01 10.35 17.04
C LEU A 89 16.69 9.09 16.50
N LEU A 90 16.00 8.40 15.60
CA LEU A 90 16.51 7.24 14.88
C LEU A 90 16.53 7.54 13.38
N LEU A 91 17.73 7.57 12.79
CA LEU A 91 17.89 7.70 11.35
C LEU A 91 17.93 6.32 10.71
N VAL A 92 16.90 6.02 9.92
CA VAL A 92 16.74 4.76 9.20
C VAL A 92 16.87 5.02 7.70
N LYS A 93 17.64 4.18 7.01
CA LYS A 93 17.80 4.30 5.56
C LYS A 93 16.60 3.67 4.86
N GLY A 94 15.93 4.45 4.02
CA GLY A 94 14.86 3.96 3.13
C GLY A 94 13.51 4.61 3.40
N TRP A 95 12.44 3.89 3.04
CA TRP A 95 11.06 4.33 3.20
C TRP A 95 10.43 3.73 4.46
N CYS A 96 9.79 4.58 5.26
CA CYS A 96 8.93 4.14 6.36
C CYS A 96 7.46 4.23 5.93
N SER A 97 6.68 3.22 6.29
CA SER A 97 5.24 3.21 6.02
C SER A 97 4.52 4.22 6.93
N GLY A 98 3.84 5.20 6.34
CA GLY A 98 2.82 5.96 7.03
C GLY A 98 2.60 7.40 6.59
N CYS A 99 1.66 8.07 7.26
CA CYS A 99 1.46 9.50 7.12
C CYS A 99 2.48 10.23 8.00
N ASN A 100 3.07 11.32 7.50
CA ASN A 100 3.83 12.20 8.38
C ASN A 100 2.83 12.76 9.40
N ARG A 101 3.07 12.54 10.69
CA ARG A 101 2.25 13.13 11.75
C ARG A 101 2.58 14.62 11.79
N LEU A 102 1.99 15.38 10.86
CA LEU A 102 1.94 16.82 10.98
C LEU A 102 1.22 17.11 12.28
N ARG A 103 1.85 17.88 13.18
CA ARG A 103 1.18 18.26 14.41
C ARG A 103 -0.06 19.08 14.03
N PRO A 104 -1.22 18.88 14.68
CA PRO A 104 -2.44 19.62 14.35
C PRO A 104 -2.42 21.12 14.70
N ASP A 105 -1.27 21.71 15.04
CA ASP A 105 -1.16 23.04 15.67
C ASP A 105 -0.17 24.01 14.98
N ARG A 106 0.03 23.88 13.66
CA ARG A 106 0.56 24.96 12.81
C ARG A 106 -0.05 24.96 11.42
#